data_AF-A0A259I9L0-F1
#
_entry.id   AF-A0A259I9L0-F1
#
_cell.length_a   1.000
_cell.length_b   1.000
_cell.length_c   1.000
_cell.angle_alpha   90.00
_cell.angle_beta   90.00
_cell.angle_gamma   90.00
#
_symmetry.space_group_name_H-M   'P 1'
#
loop_
_entity.id
_entity.type
_entity.pdbx_description
1 polymer ?
#
loop_
_entity_poly.entity_id
_entity_poly.type
_entity_poly.pdbx_seq_one_letter_code
_entity_poly.pdbx_strand_id
1 'polypeptide(L)'
;MDFDLPPDLVAYLAELDAFIDAEIKPLEQADDNVRFFDHRREWARTDFDNGGLPRHEWEELLIEATRRADAAGHWRFSAPKKYGGKDGQNLWMAVIREHFAAKGLGLHNDLQNEHSIVGNFPFVAMFKHFGTDEQKAEFINGGFARTRRTAFGLTEPNHGSD
;
A
#
# COMPACT_ATOMS: atom_id res chain seq x y z
N MET A 1 30.99 9.31 -10.32
CA MET A 1 29.85 8.57 -9.75
C MET A 1 28.62 9.40 -10.07
N ASP A 2 27.63 8.78 -10.69
CA ASP A 2 26.38 9.43 -11.08
C ASP A 2 25.32 9.14 -10.00
N PHE A 3 24.62 10.19 -9.56
CA PHE A 3 23.58 10.13 -8.53
C PHE A 3 22.20 10.52 -9.07
N ASP A 4 22.10 10.81 -10.37
CA ASP A 4 20.84 11.11 -10.99
C ASP A 4 19.94 9.86 -11.00
N LEU A 5 18.64 10.08 -10.82
CA LEU A 5 17.67 9.00 -10.89
C LEU A 5 17.61 8.44 -12.32
N PRO A 6 17.50 7.10 -12.49
CA PRO A 6 17.29 6.50 -13.79
C PRO A 6 16.11 7.15 -14.55
N PRO A 7 16.23 7.47 -15.85
CA PRO A 7 15.18 8.16 -16.59
C PRO A 7 13.83 7.42 -16.61
N ASP A 8 13.86 6.09 -16.60
CA ASP A 8 12.69 5.22 -16.52
C ASP A 8 12.00 5.29 -15.15
N LEU A 9 12.75 5.44 -14.06
CA LEU A 9 12.18 5.73 -12.73
C LEU A 9 11.51 7.11 -12.71
N VAL A 10 12.15 8.14 -13.26
CA VAL A 10 11.54 9.49 -13.34
C VAL A 10 10.25 9.47 -14.15
N ALA A 11 10.24 8.77 -15.29
CA ALA A 11 9.03 8.59 -16.10
C ALA A 11 7.94 7.84 -15.32
N TYR A 12 8.29 6.83 -14.54
CA TYR A 12 7.34 6.08 -13.73
C TYR A 12 6.75 6.91 -12.58
N LEU A 13 7.53 7.81 -11.96
CA LEU A 13 7.00 8.77 -10.98
C LEU A 13 5.96 9.69 -11.61
N ALA A 14 6.19 10.16 -12.83
CA ALA A 14 5.22 10.97 -13.57
C ALA A 14 3.95 10.18 -13.93
N GLU A 15 4.08 8.89 -14.28
CA GLU A 15 2.94 7.98 -14.48
C GLU A 15 2.10 7.85 -13.19
N LEU A 16 2.77 7.66 -12.03
CA LEU A 16 2.10 7.59 -10.73
C LEU A 16 1.40 8.91 -10.37
N ASP A 17 2.02 10.06 -10.62
CA ASP A 17 1.40 11.36 -10.38
C ASP A 17 0.14 11.56 -11.24
N ALA A 18 0.21 11.21 -12.53
CA ALA A 18 -0.93 11.27 -13.43
C ALA A 18 -2.07 10.33 -12.98
N PHE A 19 -1.74 9.12 -12.53
CA PHE A 19 -2.71 8.18 -11.98
C PHE A 19 -3.35 8.72 -10.68
N ILE A 20 -2.56 9.32 -9.80
CA ILE A 20 -3.07 9.94 -8.57
C ILE A 20 -4.10 11.03 -8.92
N ASP A 21 -3.77 11.91 -9.86
CA ASP A 21 -4.65 13.02 -10.24
C ASP A 21 -5.93 12.53 -10.94
N ALA A 22 -5.83 11.48 -11.77
CA ALA A 22 -6.97 10.96 -12.53
C ALA A 22 -7.91 10.06 -11.72
N GLU A 23 -7.38 9.23 -10.81
CA GLU A 23 -8.13 8.12 -10.21
C GLU A 23 -8.24 8.19 -8.69
N ILE A 24 -7.20 8.69 -8.00
CA ILE A 24 -7.11 8.63 -6.54
C ILE A 24 -7.65 9.92 -5.90
N LYS A 25 -7.23 11.09 -6.38
CA LYS A 25 -7.74 12.38 -5.89
C LYS A 25 -9.25 12.52 -6.06
N PRO A 26 -9.87 12.14 -7.21
CA PRO A 26 -11.32 12.20 -7.33
C PRO A 26 -12.04 11.30 -6.32
N LEU A 27 -11.49 10.11 -6.04
CA LEU A 27 -12.02 9.21 -5.00
C LEU A 27 -11.87 9.80 -3.60
N GLU A 28 -10.74 10.43 -3.29
CA GLU A 28 -10.48 11.11 -2.03
C GLU A 28 -11.43 12.29 -1.78
N GLN A 29 -11.85 12.99 -2.84
CA GLN A 29 -12.74 14.16 -2.74
C GLN A 29 -14.23 13.82 -2.87
N ALA A 30 -14.58 12.60 -3.29
CA ALA A 30 -15.96 12.14 -3.38
C ALA A 30 -16.58 11.92 -1.99
N ASP A 31 -17.88 12.15 -1.86
CA ASP A 31 -18.70 11.72 -0.71
C ASP A 31 -18.11 12.07 0.69
N ASP A 32 -17.50 13.26 0.80
CA ASP A 32 -16.80 13.76 2.00
C ASP A 32 -15.66 12.83 2.48
N ASN A 33 -15.06 12.02 1.61
CA ASN A 33 -13.91 11.15 1.96
C ASN A 33 -12.71 11.97 2.45
N VAL A 34 -12.63 13.25 2.08
CA VAL A 34 -11.61 14.20 2.58
C VAL A 34 -11.58 14.30 4.11
N ARG A 35 -12.69 13.98 4.80
CA ARG A 35 -12.75 13.86 6.27
C ARG A 35 -11.74 12.89 6.85
N PHE A 36 -11.33 11.89 6.08
CA PHE A 36 -10.33 10.92 6.49
C PHE A 36 -8.91 11.46 6.36
N PHE A 37 -8.67 12.65 5.81
CA PHE A 37 -7.33 13.20 5.57
C PHE A 37 -7.13 14.58 6.18
N ASP A 38 -8.21 15.32 6.39
CA ASP A 38 -8.15 16.65 7.00
C ASP A 38 -8.06 16.61 8.54
N HIS A 39 -8.28 17.75 9.18
CA HIS A 39 -8.24 17.93 10.63
C HIS A 39 -9.20 16.99 11.41
N ARG A 40 -10.20 16.40 10.76
CA ARG A 40 -11.18 15.48 11.35
C ARG A 40 -10.70 14.03 11.40
N ARG A 41 -9.58 13.69 10.73
CA ARG A 41 -9.19 12.31 10.43
C ARG A 41 -9.16 11.35 11.62
N GLU A 42 -8.66 11.78 12.78
CA GLU A 42 -8.56 10.92 13.97
C GLU A 42 -9.94 10.44 14.41
N TRP A 43 -10.91 11.35 14.45
CA TRP A 43 -12.31 11.05 14.78
C TRP A 43 -13.02 10.29 13.65
N ALA A 44 -12.77 10.69 12.40
CA ALA A 44 -13.41 10.07 11.25
C ALA A 44 -12.97 8.62 11.04
N ARG A 45 -11.71 8.29 11.32
CA ARG A 45 -11.16 6.93 11.13
C ARG A 45 -11.46 5.99 12.31
N THR A 46 -11.65 6.52 13.51
CA THR A 46 -11.76 5.73 14.74
C THR A 46 -13.22 5.56 15.18
N ASP A 47 -13.63 4.31 15.36
CA ASP A 47 -14.94 3.98 15.92
C ASP A 47 -14.88 3.89 17.46
N PHE A 48 -14.95 5.04 18.12
CA PHE A 48 -14.86 5.14 19.58
C PHE A 48 -15.96 4.37 20.32
N ASP A 49 -17.13 4.20 19.70
CA ASP A 49 -18.25 3.45 20.28
C ASP A 49 -18.06 1.93 20.17
N ASN A 50 -17.13 1.48 19.31
CA ASN A 50 -16.85 0.07 19.05
C ASN A 50 -15.38 -0.29 19.35
N GLY A 51 -14.89 0.13 20.52
CA GLY A 51 -13.57 -0.24 21.02
C GLY A 51 -12.40 0.45 20.31
N GLY A 52 -12.65 1.52 19.55
CA GLY A 52 -11.61 2.26 18.84
C GLY A 52 -11.09 1.56 17.58
N LEU A 53 -11.86 0.61 17.03
CA LEU A 53 -11.53 -0.04 15.76
C LEU A 53 -11.63 0.94 14.58
N PRO A 54 -10.96 0.67 13.44
CA PRO A 54 -11.17 1.45 12.23
C PRO A 54 -12.63 1.45 11.80
N ARG A 55 -13.18 2.61 11.40
CA ARG A 55 -14.52 2.68 10.80
C ARG A 55 -14.56 1.92 9.48
N HIS A 56 -15.67 1.22 9.24
CA HIS A 56 -15.84 0.42 8.02
C HIS A 56 -15.74 1.27 6.75
N GLU A 57 -16.28 2.50 6.72
CA GLU A 57 -16.20 3.33 5.51
C GLU A 57 -14.76 3.74 5.19
N TRP A 58 -13.90 3.86 6.21
CA TRP A 58 -12.47 4.09 6.01
C TRP A 58 -11.80 2.87 5.38
N GLU A 59 -12.05 1.67 5.92
CA GLU A 59 -11.49 0.43 5.36
C GLU A 59 -11.95 0.19 3.91
N GLU A 60 -13.22 0.44 3.62
CA GLU A 60 -13.79 0.33 2.27
C GLU A 60 -13.11 1.28 1.28
N LEU A 61 -12.84 2.53 1.70
CA LEU A 61 -12.13 3.50 0.88
C LEU A 61 -10.70 3.03 0.55
N LEU A 62 -9.97 2.49 1.53
CA LEU A 62 -8.62 1.93 1.30
C LEU A 62 -8.65 0.73 0.35
N ILE A 63 -9.65 -0.14 0.47
CA ILE A 63 -9.85 -1.31 -0.40
C ILE A 63 -10.10 -0.87 -1.84
N GLU A 64 -10.92 0.17 -2.03
CA GLU A 64 -11.26 0.71 -3.35
C GLU A 64 -10.04 1.37 -4.01
N ALA A 65 -9.29 2.21 -3.28
CA ALA A 65 -8.04 2.79 -3.78
C ALA A 65 -7.03 1.71 -4.20
N THR A 66 -6.90 0.66 -3.37
CA THR A 66 -6.05 -0.49 -3.68
C THR A 66 -6.54 -1.24 -4.92
N ARG A 67 -7.87 -1.37 -5.12
CA ARG A 67 -8.45 -2.04 -6.29
C ARG A 67 -8.15 -1.27 -7.58
N ARG A 68 -8.28 0.05 -7.57
CA ARG A 68 -7.92 0.92 -8.70
C ARG A 68 -6.43 0.81 -9.03
N ALA A 69 -5.59 0.87 -8.01
CA ALA A 69 -4.14 0.75 -8.17
C ALA A 69 -3.70 -0.64 -8.67
N ASP A 70 -4.37 -1.71 -8.25
CA ASP A 70 -4.10 -3.06 -8.75
C ASP A 70 -4.53 -3.22 -10.21
N ALA A 71 -5.70 -2.70 -10.57
CA ALA A 71 -6.19 -2.70 -11.96
C ALA A 71 -5.26 -1.92 -12.91
N ALA A 72 -4.65 -0.83 -12.43
CA ALA A 72 -3.64 -0.06 -13.15
C ALA A 72 -2.23 -0.70 -13.12
N GLY A 73 -2.03 -1.78 -12.35
CA GLY A 73 -0.76 -2.48 -12.23
C GLY A 73 0.28 -1.77 -11.34
N HIS A 74 -0.13 -0.78 -10.54
CA HIS A 74 0.75 -0.08 -9.59
C HIS A 74 0.86 -0.81 -8.25
N TRP A 75 -0.25 -1.37 -7.76
CA TRP A 75 -0.28 -1.98 -6.43
C TRP A 75 0.75 -3.11 -6.30
N ARG A 76 0.86 -3.97 -7.31
CA ARG A 76 1.79 -5.10 -7.35
C ARG A 76 3.20 -4.77 -7.84
N PHE A 77 3.57 -3.49 -7.98
CA PHE A 77 4.84 -3.09 -8.61
C PHE A 77 6.07 -3.87 -8.10
N SER A 78 6.26 -3.96 -6.78
CA SER A 78 7.39 -4.66 -6.15
C SER A 78 7.33 -6.19 -6.27
N ALA A 79 6.15 -6.74 -6.62
CA ALA A 79 5.97 -8.16 -6.75
C ALA A 79 6.62 -8.69 -8.05
N PRO A 80 7.02 -9.96 -8.06
CA PRO A 80 7.52 -10.62 -9.26
C PRO A 80 6.51 -10.68 -10.40
N LYS A 81 6.96 -10.60 -11.66
CA LYS A 81 6.07 -10.70 -12.85
C LYS A 81 5.18 -11.94 -12.87
N LYS A 82 5.70 -13.09 -12.39
CA LYS A 82 4.91 -14.34 -12.30
C LYS A 82 3.69 -14.26 -11.37
N TYR A 83 3.58 -13.23 -10.54
CA TYR A 83 2.43 -12.96 -9.68
C TYR A 83 1.65 -11.69 -10.11
N GLY A 84 1.92 -11.19 -11.33
CA GLY A 84 1.27 -9.99 -11.87
C GLY A 84 1.91 -8.68 -11.44
N GLY A 85 3.12 -8.70 -10.88
CA GLY A 85 3.88 -7.48 -10.56
C GLY A 85 4.82 -7.03 -11.67
N LYS A 86 5.72 -6.09 -11.37
CA LYS A 86 6.65 -5.49 -12.33
C LYS A 86 8.13 -5.83 -12.05
N ASP A 87 8.42 -6.77 -11.15
CA ASP A 87 9.79 -7.06 -10.66
C ASP A 87 10.48 -5.78 -10.12
N GLY A 88 9.72 -4.93 -9.41
CA GLY A 88 10.18 -3.63 -8.94
C GLY A 88 11.42 -3.72 -8.05
N GLN A 89 12.39 -2.84 -8.29
CA GLN A 89 13.68 -2.83 -7.58
C GLN A 89 13.61 -2.03 -6.27
N ASN A 90 14.48 -2.36 -5.31
CA ASN A 90 14.52 -1.70 -4.00
C ASN A 90 14.79 -0.19 -4.09
N LEU A 91 15.69 0.25 -4.98
CA LEU A 91 15.95 1.68 -5.20
C LEU A 91 14.67 2.41 -5.64
N TRP A 92 13.92 1.83 -6.57
CA TRP A 92 12.67 2.42 -7.07
C TRP A 92 11.63 2.49 -5.97
N MET A 93 11.48 1.42 -5.18
CA MET A 93 10.58 1.43 -4.03
C MET A 93 10.93 2.52 -3.02
N ALA A 94 12.21 2.73 -2.72
CA ALA A 94 12.66 3.80 -1.82
C ALA A 94 12.28 5.19 -2.36
N VAL A 95 12.59 5.46 -3.64
CA VAL A 95 12.29 6.73 -4.29
C VAL A 95 10.79 6.97 -4.41
N ILE A 96 9.99 5.95 -4.74
CA ILE A 96 8.51 6.06 -4.81
C ILE A 96 7.96 6.42 -3.42
N ARG A 97 8.47 5.79 -2.35
CA ARG A 97 8.02 6.05 -0.99
C ARG A 97 8.40 7.45 -0.53
N GLU A 98 9.60 7.91 -0.83
CA GLU A 98 10.02 9.29 -0.59
C GLU A 98 9.13 10.28 -1.35
N HIS A 99 8.91 10.07 -2.66
CA HIS A 99 8.06 10.91 -3.50
C HIS A 99 6.64 11.02 -2.94
N PHE A 100 6.02 9.89 -2.58
CA PHE A 100 4.70 9.88 -1.98
C PHE A 100 4.64 10.55 -0.60
N ALA A 101 5.68 10.38 0.23
CA ALA A 101 5.77 11.05 1.53
C ALA A 101 5.88 12.57 1.38
N ALA A 102 6.65 13.06 0.40
CA ALA A 102 6.81 14.48 0.11
C ALA A 102 5.51 15.16 -0.35
N LYS A 103 4.58 14.40 -0.94
CA LYS A 103 3.24 14.89 -1.32
C LYS A 103 2.30 15.10 -0.13
N GLY A 104 2.68 14.65 1.07
CA GLY A 104 1.86 14.72 2.26
C GLY A 104 0.81 13.61 2.37
N LEU A 105 0.02 13.68 3.44
CA LEU A 105 -1.04 12.72 3.72
C LEU A 105 -2.14 12.79 2.64
N GLY A 106 -2.49 11.63 2.08
CA GLY A 106 -3.60 11.48 1.14
C GLY A 106 -3.88 10.01 0.85
N LEU A 107 -4.92 9.75 0.06
CA LEU A 107 -5.33 8.39 -0.28
C LEU A 107 -4.28 7.64 -1.12
N HIS A 108 -3.34 8.35 -1.76
CA HIS A 108 -2.20 7.72 -2.46
C HIS A 108 -1.23 7.05 -1.49
N ASN A 109 -1.05 7.60 -0.29
CA ASN A 109 -0.09 7.13 0.69
C ASN A 109 -0.36 7.70 2.10
N ASP A 110 -0.56 6.80 3.06
CA ASP A 110 -0.69 7.12 4.47
C ASP A 110 0.31 6.27 5.28
N LEU A 111 1.32 6.94 5.83
CA LEU A 111 2.38 6.28 6.59
C LEU A 111 1.94 5.89 8.00
N GLN A 112 0.83 6.42 8.52
CA GLN A 112 0.35 6.07 9.87
C GLN A 112 -0.20 4.64 9.92
N ASN A 113 -0.77 4.15 8.81
CA ASN A 113 -1.33 2.80 8.69
C ASN A 113 -0.68 1.97 7.58
N GLU A 114 0.44 2.46 7.04
CA GLU A 114 1.22 1.87 5.94
C GLU A 114 0.46 1.70 4.60
N HIS A 115 -0.70 2.33 4.44
CA HIS A 115 -1.42 2.31 3.17
C HIS A 115 -0.63 3.01 2.05
N SER A 116 -0.63 2.41 0.86
CA SER A 116 -0.13 3.05 -0.36
C SER A 116 -0.69 2.38 -1.61
N ILE A 117 -0.90 3.16 -2.67
CA ILE A 117 -1.25 2.67 -4.00
C ILE A 117 -0.13 1.86 -4.66
N VAL A 118 1.10 1.95 -4.14
CA VAL A 118 2.21 1.06 -4.49
C VAL A 118 2.52 0.16 -3.28
N GLY A 119 2.05 -1.09 -3.35
CA GLY A 119 2.15 -2.05 -2.26
C GLY A 119 3.57 -2.50 -1.97
N ASN A 120 3.83 -2.78 -0.69
CA ASN A 120 5.03 -3.46 -0.24
C ASN A 120 4.64 -4.87 0.20
N PHE A 121 5.35 -5.90 -0.28
CA PHE A 121 4.96 -7.30 -0.07
C PHE A 121 6.07 -8.14 0.57
N PRO A 122 6.52 -7.83 1.81
CA PRO A 122 7.53 -8.62 2.49
C PRO A 122 7.11 -10.09 2.69
N PHE A 123 5.81 -10.37 2.82
CA PHE A 123 5.31 -11.75 2.88
C PHE A 123 5.63 -12.54 1.60
N VAL A 124 5.67 -11.91 0.42
CA VAL A 124 6.06 -12.58 -0.83
C VAL A 124 7.52 -13.01 -0.79
N ALA A 125 8.41 -12.17 -0.26
CA ALA A 125 9.81 -12.52 -0.06
C ALA A 125 9.96 -13.70 0.91
N MET A 126 9.24 -13.65 2.03
CA MET A 126 9.23 -14.71 3.05
C MET A 126 8.78 -16.06 2.46
N PHE A 127 7.57 -16.13 1.87
CA PHE A 127 7.06 -17.39 1.32
C PHE A 127 7.86 -17.89 0.11
N LYS A 128 8.41 -17.00 -0.72
CA LYS A 128 9.30 -17.42 -1.80
C LYS A 128 10.54 -18.14 -1.29
N HIS A 129 11.12 -17.64 -0.20
CA HIS A 129 12.38 -18.14 0.32
C HIS A 129 12.20 -19.38 1.20
N PHE A 130 11.18 -19.38 2.07
CA PHE A 130 11.02 -20.41 3.10
C PHE A 130 9.78 -21.29 2.93
N GLY A 131 8.82 -20.89 2.08
CA GLY A 131 7.57 -21.62 1.90
C GLY A 131 7.69 -22.85 1.00
N THR A 132 6.83 -23.84 1.21
CA THR A 132 6.57 -24.90 0.23
C THR A 132 5.82 -24.34 -0.97
N ASP A 133 5.69 -25.13 -2.04
CA ASP A 133 4.95 -24.67 -3.22
C ASP A 133 3.45 -24.54 -2.95
N GLU A 134 2.87 -25.37 -2.08
CA GLU A 134 1.50 -25.24 -1.59
C GLU A 134 1.32 -23.94 -0.80
N GLN A 135 2.26 -23.61 0.11
CA GLN A 135 2.20 -22.37 0.89
C GLN A 135 2.37 -21.13 0.00
N LYS A 136 3.25 -21.18 -1.01
CA LYS A 136 3.37 -20.09 -1.99
C LYS A 136 2.05 -19.89 -2.73
N ALA A 137 1.41 -20.97 -3.19
CA ALA A 137 0.14 -20.87 -3.88
C ALA A 137 -0.97 -20.31 -2.98
N GLU A 138 -1.09 -20.81 -1.74
CA GLU A 138 -2.12 -20.38 -0.81
C GLU A 138 -1.93 -18.93 -0.38
N PHE A 139 -0.74 -18.55 0.09
CA PHE A 139 -0.54 -17.25 0.73
C PHE A 139 -0.14 -16.14 -0.24
N ILE A 140 0.65 -16.42 -1.28
CA ILE A 140 1.00 -15.38 -2.26
C ILE A 140 -0.19 -15.09 -3.18
N ASN A 141 -0.71 -16.12 -3.86
CA ASN A 141 -1.83 -15.90 -4.78
C ASN A 141 -3.12 -15.57 -4.02
N GLY A 142 -3.36 -16.22 -2.87
CA GLY A 142 -4.51 -15.89 -2.02
C GLY A 142 -4.43 -14.49 -1.43
N GLY A 143 -3.24 -14.00 -1.09
CA GLY A 143 -3.02 -12.61 -0.66
C GLY A 143 -3.39 -11.60 -1.75
N PHE A 144 -2.90 -11.81 -2.97
CA PHE A 144 -3.24 -10.97 -4.11
C PHE A 144 -4.71 -11.08 -4.54
N ALA A 145 -5.33 -12.25 -4.36
CA ALA A 145 -6.76 -12.47 -4.56
C ALA A 145 -7.63 -11.98 -3.39
N ARG A 146 -7.02 -11.49 -2.30
CA ARG A 146 -7.67 -11.06 -1.05
C ARG A 146 -8.49 -12.15 -0.34
N THR A 147 -8.23 -13.43 -0.62
CA THR A 147 -8.82 -14.58 0.07
C THR A 147 -7.99 -15.06 1.27
N ARG A 148 -6.77 -14.53 1.39
CA ARG A 148 -5.87 -14.71 2.53
C ARG A 148 -5.32 -13.36 2.96
N ARG A 149 -5.08 -13.21 4.26
CA ARG A 149 -4.29 -12.13 4.84
C ARG A 149 -3.16 -12.75 5.64
N THR A 150 -1.97 -12.20 5.51
CA THR A 150 -0.79 -12.60 6.29
C THR A 150 -0.38 -11.42 7.16
N ALA A 151 -0.18 -11.67 8.45
CA ALA A 151 0.32 -10.69 9.39
C ALA A 151 1.59 -11.23 10.07
N PHE A 152 2.49 -10.33 10.45
CA PHE A 152 3.66 -10.64 11.26
C PHE A 152 3.32 -10.38 12.73
N GLY A 153 3.10 -11.44 13.49
CA GLY A 153 2.88 -11.36 14.94
C GLY A 153 4.22 -11.29 15.69
N LEU A 154 4.89 -10.14 15.62
CA LEU A 154 6.19 -9.94 16.27
C LEU A 154 6.07 -9.32 17.67
N THR A 155 5.13 -8.40 17.85
CA THR A 155 4.95 -7.67 19.11
C THR A 155 4.23 -8.53 20.14
N GLU A 156 4.72 -8.52 21.38
CA GLU A 156 4.10 -9.20 22.51
C GLU A 156 3.81 -8.21 23.65
N PRO A 157 2.76 -8.40 24.47
CA PRO A 157 2.34 -7.40 25.47
C PRO A 157 3.40 -7.06 26.53
N ASN A 158 4.28 -8.01 26.84
CA ASN A 158 5.27 -7.89 27.92
C ASN A 158 6.72 -7.84 27.39
N HIS A 159 6.93 -7.74 26.08
CA HIS A 159 8.25 -7.68 25.45
C HIS A 159 8.38 -6.45 24.57
N GLY A 160 9.63 -6.08 24.27
CA GLY A 160 9.94 -4.93 23.41
C GLY A 160 11.13 -5.23 22.52
N SER A 161 12.23 -4.52 22.74
CA SER A 161 13.46 -4.68 21.96
C SER A 161 14.36 -5.84 22.44
N ASP A 162 13.88 -6.73 23.32
CA ASP A 162 14.66 -7.74 24.06
C ASP A 162 14.23 -9.20 23.82
#